data_AF-A0A204F2R8-F1
#
_entry.id   AF-A0A204F2R8-F1
#
_cell.length_a   1.000
_cell.length_b   1.000
_cell.length_c   1.000
_cell.angle_alpha   90.00
_cell.angle_beta   90.00
_cell.angle_gamma   90.00
#
_symmetry.space_group_name_H-M   'P 1'
#
loop_
_entity.id
_entity.type
_entity.pdbx_description
1 polymer ?
#
loop_
_entity_poly.entity_id
_entity_poly.type
_entity_poly.pdbx_seq_one_letter_code
_entity_poly.pdbx_strand_id
1 'polypeptide(L)'
;MRTHEEMKALALSRSAVRTEYERIEREEMPLLDMVLTALREAGLSQAQIAERMGTNVPAVSRLEKALITGKPSPSIATLQKYAAAIGKHVEVRFV
;
A
#
# COMPACT_ATOMS: atom_id res chain seq x y z
N MET A 1 -10.40 -7.49 -30.13
CA MET A 1 -9.83 -7.60 -28.76
C MET A 1 -10.68 -6.72 -27.86
N ARG A 2 -11.02 -7.14 -26.63
CA ARG A 2 -11.80 -6.29 -25.72
C ARG A 2 -10.90 -5.23 -25.08
N THR A 3 -11.43 -4.05 -24.79
CA THR A 3 -10.75 -2.98 -24.03
C THR A 3 -10.70 -3.31 -22.53
N HIS A 4 -9.86 -2.59 -21.76
CA HIS A 4 -9.83 -2.71 -20.30
C HIS A 4 -11.21 -2.48 -19.69
N GLU A 5 -11.92 -1.44 -20.13
CA GLU A 5 -13.26 -1.10 -19.61
C GLU A 5 -14.29 -2.19 -19.93
N GLU A 6 -14.26 -2.74 -21.15
CA GLU A 6 -15.14 -3.86 -21.53
C GLU A 6 -14.85 -5.13 -20.71
N MET A 7 -13.56 -5.41 -20.46
CA MET A 7 -13.15 -6.55 -19.62
C MET A 7 -13.55 -6.36 -18.16
N LYS A 8 -13.39 -5.14 -17.62
CA LYS A 8 -13.79 -4.78 -16.26
C LYS A 8 -15.30 -4.89 -16.08
N ALA A 9 -16.08 -4.34 -17.01
CA ALA A 9 -17.55 -4.43 -16.99
C ALA A 9 -18.02 -5.89 -17.02
N LEU A 10 -17.40 -6.73 -17.86
CA LEU A 10 -17.71 -8.16 -17.91
C LEU A 10 -17.37 -8.87 -16.59
N ALA A 11 -16.22 -8.56 -15.97
CA ALA A 11 -15.82 -9.15 -14.70
C ALA A 11 -16.78 -8.75 -13.56
N LEU A 12 -17.14 -7.47 -13.48
CA LEU A 12 -18.06 -6.92 -12.46
C LEU A 12 -19.52 -7.36 -12.64
N SER A 13 -19.89 -7.99 -13.76
CA SER A 13 -21.20 -8.63 -13.92
C SER A 13 -21.37 -9.84 -12.99
N ARG A 14 -20.27 -10.45 -12.52
CA ARG A 14 -20.28 -11.55 -11.56
C ARG A 14 -20.35 -10.99 -10.15
N SER A 15 -21.39 -11.38 -9.40
CA SER A 15 -21.64 -10.86 -8.04
C SER A 15 -20.44 -11.02 -7.10
N ALA A 16 -19.81 -12.20 -7.06
CA ALA A 16 -18.64 -12.46 -6.22
C ALA A 16 -17.44 -11.54 -6.57
N VAL A 17 -17.23 -11.24 -7.85
CA VAL A 17 -16.16 -10.34 -8.29
C VAL A 17 -16.47 -8.90 -7.88
N ARG A 18 -17.73 -8.47 -8.05
CA ARG A 18 -18.17 -7.14 -7.62
C ARG A 18 -17.99 -6.94 -6.12
N THR A 19 -18.42 -7.90 -5.30
CA THR A 19 -18.28 -7.83 -3.85
C THR A 19 -16.83 -7.64 -3.43
N GLU A 20 -15.91 -8.43 -4.00
CA GLU A 20 -14.48 -8.30 -3.66
C GLU A 20 -13.87 -7.01 -4.22
N TYR A 21 -14.27 -6.59 -5.41
CA TYR A 21 -13.83 -5.31 -5.98
C TYR A 21 -14.22 -4.14 -5.09
N GLU A 22 -15.48 -4.07 -4.65
CA GLU A 22 -15.99 -3.03 -3.75
C GLU A 22 -15.33 -3.10 -2.37
N ARG A 23 -14.96 -4.30 -1.89
CA ARG A 23 -14.17 -4.46 -0.65
C ARG A 23 -12.79 -3.83 -0.79
N ILE A 24 -12.06 -4.15 -1.86
CA ILE A 24 -10.71 -3.62 -2.14
C ILE A 24 -10.75 -2.10 -2.28
N GLU A 25 -11.71 -1.56 -3.04
CA GLU A 25 -11.91 -0.11 -3.21
C GLU A 25 -12.14 0.61 -1.87
N ARG A 26 -12.89 -0.02 -0.95
CA ARG A 26 -13.17 0.58 0.36
C ARG A 26 -12.01 0.45 1.35
N GLU A 27 -11.33 -0.70 1.35
CA GLU A 27 -10.40 -1.06 2.43
C GLU A 27 -8.92 -0.85 2.07
N GLU A 28 -8.52 -1.10 0.81
CA GLU A 28 -7.11 -1.13 0.41
C GLU A 28 -6.70 0.08 -0.44
N MET A 29 -7.59 0.58 -1.32
CA MET A 29 -7.27 1.72 -2.20
C MET A 29 -6.95 3.02 -1.44
N PRO A 30 -7.67 3.40 -0.36
CA PRO A 30 -7.29 4.58 0.42
C PRO A 30 -5.91 4.46 1.08
N LEU A 31 -5.52 3.24 1.49
CA LEU A 31 -4.20 2.97 2.07
C LEU A 31 -3.11 3.05 1.01
N LEU A 32 -3.37 2.52 -0.19
CA LEU A 32 -2.47 2.66 -1.33
C LEU A 32 -2.24 4.14 -1.68
N ASP A 33 -3.29 4.94 -1.78
CA ASP A 33 -3.19 6.36 -2.10
C ASP A 33 -2.37 7.11 -1.04
N MET A 34 -2.58 6.81 0.25
CA MET A 34 -1.79 7.38 1.33
C MET A 34 -0.30 7.06 1.17
N VAL A 35 0.06 5.79 0.95
CA VAL A 35 1.45 5.35 0.80
C VAL A 35 2.09 5.98 -0.44
N LEU A 36 1.40 5.96 -1.59
CA LEU A 36 1.91 6.55 -2.83
C LEU A 36 2.12 8.07 -2.70
N THR A 37 1.21 8.76 -2.01
CA THR A 37 1.36 10.20 -1.75
C THR A 37 2.59 10.47 -0.90
N ALA A 38 2.77 9.73 0.20
CA ALA A 38 3.95 9.88 1.07
C ALA A 38 5.26 9.59 0.31
N LEU A 39 5.27 8.57 -0.56
CA LEU A 39 6.43 8.25 -1.39
C LEU A 39 6.75 9.34 -2.42
N ARG A 40 5.72 9.88 -3.09
CA ARG A 40 5.89 11.00 -4.03
C ARG A 40 6.45 12.24 -3.35
N GLU A 41 5.96 12.57 -2.16
CA GLU A 41 6.47 13.68 -1.37
C GLU A 41 7.91 13.46 -0.89
N ALA A 42 8.27 12.22 -0.53
CA ALA A 42 9.62 11.88 -0.11
C ALA A 42 10.63 11.97 -1.27
N GLY A 43 10.19 11.72 -2.51
CA GLY A 43 11.06 11.73 -3.69
C GLY A 43 12.12 10.63 -3.68
N LEU A 44 11.87 9.53 -2.98
CA LEU A 44 12.82 8.41 -2.80
C LEU A 44 12.41 7.17 -3.59
N SER A 45 13.39 6.48 -4.13
CA SER A 45 13.22 5.10 -4.62
C SER A 45 13.15 4.10 -3.46
N GLN A 46 12.56 2.93 -3.70
CA GLN A 46 12.56 1.82 -2.74
C GLN A 46 13.99 1.40 -2.33
N ALA A 47 14.98 1.56 -3.23
CA ALA A 47 16.39 1.31 -2.92
C ALA A 47 16.95 2.29 -1.88
N GLN A 48 16.65 3.58 -2.04
CA GLN A 48 17.07 4.61 -1.07
C GLN A 48 16.35 4.44 0.26
N ILE A 49 15.07 4.04 0.26
CA ILE A 49 14.34 3.74 1.49
C ILE A 49 14.97 2.54 2.20
N ALA A 50 15.30 1.47 1.45
CA ALA A 50 15.95 0.30 2.01
C ALA A 50 17.30 0.64 2.65
N GLU A 51 18.11 1.46 1.98
CA GLU A 51 19.39 1.96 2.50
C GLU A 51 19.19 2.74 3.81
N ARG A 52 18.25 3.70 3.84
CA ARG A 52 17.93 4.48 5.05
C ARG A 52 17.42 3.63 6.20
N MET A 53 16.68 2.56 5.90
CA MET A 53 16.18 1.61 6.90
C MET A 53 17.23 0.59 7.35
N GLY A 54 18.39 0.51 6.69
CA GLY A 54 19.38 -0.55 6.92
C GLY A 54 18.84 -1.94 6.55
N THR A 55 18.06 -2.03 5.48
CA THR A 55 17.45 -3.28 5.00
C THR A 55 17.59 -3.45 3.48
N ASN A 56 16.92 -4.44 2.90
CA ASN A 56 16.94 -4.70 1.45
C ASN A 56 15.61 -4.32 0.78
N VAL A 57 15.68 -4.06 -0.54
CA VAL A 57 14.52 -3.67 -1.35
C VAL A 57 13.34 -4.65 -1.21
N PRO A 58 13.52 -5.98 -1.27
CA PRO A 58 12.40 -6.91 -1.07
C PRO A 58 11.72 -6.79 0.29
N ALA A 59 12.45 -6.44 1.36
CA ALA A 59 11.85 -6.19 2.67
C ALA A 59 10.97 -4.93 2.67
N VAL A 60 11.41 -3.86 2.00
CA VAL A 60 10.61 -2.64 1.81
C VAL A 60 9.36 -2.95 0.97
N SER A 61 9.48 -3.66 -0.15
CA SER A 61 8.32 -4.00 -0.99
C SER A 61 7.29 -4.85 -0.24
N ARG A 62 7.73 -5.78 0.62
CA ARG A 62 6.83 -6.55 1.49
C ARG A 62 6.14 -5.67 2.53
N LEU A 63 6.88 -4.72 3.11
CA LEU A 63 6.33 -3.78 4.08
C LEU A 63 5.26 -2.89 3.45
N GLU A 64 5.54 -2.30 2.28
CA GLU A 64 4.58 -1.45 1.56
C GLU A 64 3.33 -2.23 1.16
N LYS A 65 3.48 -3.48 0.71
CA LYS A 65 2.35 -4.37 0.48
C LYS A 65 1.52 -4.57 1.75
N ALA A 66 2.17 -4.80 2.89
CA ALA A 66 1.48 -4.98 4.17
C ALA A 66 0.77 -3.71 4.67
N LEU A 67 1.26 -2.52 4.33
CA LEU A 67 0.59 -1.25 4.61
C LEU A 67 -0.73 -1.10 3.83
N ILE A 68 -0.79 -1.65 2.62
CA ILE A 68 -1.96 -1.59 1.73
C ILE A 68 -2.99 -2.66 2.12
N THR A 69 -2.55 -3.91 2.32
CA THR A 69 -3.43 -5.05 2.56
C THR A 69 -3.77 -5.26 4.03
N GLY A 70 -3.06 -4.59 4.94
CA GLY A 70 -3.08 -4.84 6.38
C GLY A 70 -2.53 -6.21 6.80
N LYS A 71 -1.96 -7.00 5.87
CA LYS A 71 -1.61 -8.42 6.11
C LYS A 71 -0.27 -8.85 5.47
N PRO A 72 0.63 -9.51 6.23
CA PRO A 72 0.62 -9.59 7.70
C PRO A 72 0.85 -8.20 8.32
N SER A 73 0.26 -7.92 9.48
CA SER A 73 0.45 -6.62 10.14
C SER A 73 1.91 -6.43 10.56
N PRO A 74 2.59 -5.36 10.12
CA PRO A 74 3.92 -5.01 10.61
C PRO A 74 3.89 -4.60 12.09
N SER A 75 5.04 -4.69 12.77
CA SER A 75 5.18 -4.15 14.12
C SER A 75 5.21 -2.61 14.10
N ILE A 76 4.79 -1.96 15.19
CA ILE A 76 4.91 -0.50 15.35
C ILE A 76 6.36 -0.03 15.16
N ALA A 77 7.34 -0.80 15.68
CA ALA A 77 8.76 -0.49 15.50
C ALA A 77 9.17 -0.50 14.01
N THR A 78 8.63 -1.42 13.21
CA THR A 78 8.85 -1.45 11.76
C THR A 78 8.23 -0.24 11.07
N LEU A 79 7.00 0.13 11.45
CA LEU A 79 6.32 1.31 10.92
C LEU A 79 7.10 2.59 11.21
N GLN A 80 7.61 2.75 12.44
CA GLN A 80 8.43 3.89 12.84
C GLN A 80 9.72 4.00 12.02
N LYS A 81 10.43 2.89 11.79
CA LYS A 81 11.64 2.88 10.95
C LYS A 81 11.35 3.30 9.50
N TYR A 82 10.25 2.81 8.94
CA TYR A 82 9.84 3.17 7.59
C TYR A 82 9.44 4.65 7.50
N ALA A 83 8.60 5.11 8.43
CA ALA A 83 8.19 6.50 8.52
C ALA A 83 9.41 7.43 8.64
N ALA A 84 10.37 7.11 9.51
CA ALA A 84 11.61 7.87 9.65
C ALA A 84 12.42 7.91 8.34
N ALA A 85 12.52 6.79 7.61
CA ALA A 85 13.24 6.73 6.34
C ALA A 85 12.65 7.67 5.27
N ILE A 86 11.34 7.88 5.28
CA ILE A 86 10.62 8.79 4.38
C ILE A 86 10.35 10.18 4.98
N GLY A 87 10.92 10.51 6.16
CA GLY A 87 10.75 11.81 6.80
C GLY A 87 9.36 12.07 7.39
N LYS A 88 8.66 11.01 7.80
CA LYS A 88 7.34 11.03 8.44
C LYS A 88 7.40 10.44 9.85
N HIS A 89 6.28 10.46 10.56
CA HIS A 89 6.10 9.81 11.86
C HIS A 89 4.81 8.99 11.87
N VAL A 90 4.71 8.05 12.80
CA VAL A 90 3.51 7.21 12.99
C VAL A 90 2.58 7.89 13.98
N GLU A 91 1.31 8.05 13.61
CA GLU A 91 0.21 8.46 14.51
C GLU A 91 -0.74 7.27 14.73
N VAL A 92 -1.19 7.07 15.97
CA VAL A 92 -2.20 6.07 16.31
C VAL A 92 -3.44 6.79 16.83
N ARG A 93 -4.58 6.53 16.21
CA ARG A 93 -5.88 7.10 16.58
C ARG A 93 -6.92 6.00 16.67
N PHE A 94 -7.72 6.05 17.72
CA PHE A 94 -8.97 5.27 17.80
C PHE A 94 -10.08 6.17 17.27
N VAL A 95 -10.79 5.68 16.26
CA VAL A 95 -11.92 6.37 15.60
C VAL A 95 -13.18 5.55 15.76
#